data_AF-A0A923EU57-F1
#
_entry.id   AF-A0A923EU57-F1
#
_cell.length_a   1.000
_cell.length_b   1.000
_cell.length_c   1.000
_cell.angle_alpha   90.00
_cell.angle_beta   90.00
_cell.angle_gamma   90.00
#
_symmetry.space_group_name_H-M   'P 1'
#
loop_
_entity.id
_entity.type
_entity.pdbx_description
1 polymer ?
#
loop_
_entity_poly.entity_id
_entity_poly.type
_entity_poly.pdbx_seq_one_letter_code
_entity_poly.pdbx_strand_id
1 'polypeptide(L)'
;MTARIRCTVESMNYSACAMAVGDHVDIDERGVHLPPGQSFCYFAIAAVAGAMSGRPAGESLHRWAAGEPLVACPDPPEDLIMRVRPLPEGEDDHDT
;
A
#
# COMPACT_ATOMS: atom_id res chain seq x y z
N MET A 1 18.40 -1.42 7.46
CA MET A 1 17.61 -0.44 6.67
C MET A 1 16.54 -1.23 5.96
N THR A 2 15.31 -1.01 6.36
CA THR A 2 14.17 -1.81 5.91
C THR A 2 13.45 -1.04 4.82
N ALA A 3 13.34 -1.63 3.62
CA ALA A 3 12.59 -1.01 2.54
C ALA A 3 11.11 -0.91 2.94
N ARG A 4 10.55 0.30 2.82
CA ARG A 4 9.16 0.62 3.18
C ARG A 4 8.45 1.26 2.00
N ILE A 5 7.17 0.97 1.87
CA ILE A 5 6.31 1.58 0.87
C ILE A 5 5.06 2.17 1.50
N ARG A 6 4.48 3.14 0.80
CA ARG A 6 3.13 3.65 1.04
C ARG A 6 2.23 3.24 -0.10
N CYS A 7 1.11 2.63 0.23
CA CYS A 7 0.02 2.38 -0.69
C CYS A 7 -1.09 3.39 -0.40
N THR A 8 -1.46 4.21 -1.38
CA THR A 8 -2.50 5.24 -1.24
C THR A 8 -3.64 4.96 -2.20
N VAL A 9 -4.89 5.14 -1.76
CA VAL A 9 -6.06 5.09 -2.63
C VAL A 9 -5.99 6.27 -3.60
N GLU A 10 -5.79 5.98 -4.89
CA GLU A 10 -5.64 6.96 -5.97
C GLU A 10 -7.01 7.35 -6.53
N SER A 11 -7.87 6.36 -6.77
CA SER A 11 -9.22 6.56 -7.31
C SER A 11 -10.12 5.38 -6.96
N MET A 12 -11.43 5.61 -6.94
CA MET A 12 -12.44 4.56 -6.73
C MET A 12 -13.82 5.05 -7.18
N ASN A 13 -14.74 4.10 -7.40
CA ASN A 13 -16.15 4.37 -7.67
C ASN A 13 -16.95 4.57 -6.37
N TYR A 14 -16.88 3.61 -5.45
CA TYR A 14 -17.47 3.70 -4.09
C TYR A 14 -16.72 2.78 -3.12
N SER A 15 -16.97 2.91 -1.82
CA SER A 15 -16.41 2.01 -0.81
C SER A 15 -17.49 1.27 -0.02
N ALA A 16 -17.41 -0.06 0.04
CA ALA A 16 -18.15 -0.87 0.99
C ALA A 16 -17.43 -0.97 2.35
N CYS A 17 -16.15 -0.61 2.39
CA CYS A 17 -15.24 -0.75 3.52
C CYS A 17 -14.83 0.58 4.16
N ALA A 18 -15.57 1.65 3.87
CA ALA A 18 -15.38 3.00 4.40
C ALA A 18 -14.00 3.62 4.12
N MET A 19 -13.35 3.22 3.02
CA MET A 19 -12.16 3.88 2.50
C MET A 19 -12.53 5.10 1.64
N ALA A 20 -11.61 6.06 1.55
CA ALA A 20 -11.70 7.24 0.72
C ALA A 20 -10.42 7.47 -0.10
N VAL A 21 -10.53 8.25 -1.18
CA VAL A 21 -9.35 8.70 -1.94
C VAL A 21 -8.41 9.49 -1.01
N GLY A 22 -7.13 9.12 -1.03
CA GLY A 22 -6.11 9.67 -0.14
C GLY A 22 -5.83 8.82 1.12
N ASP A 23 -6.72 7.90 1.49
CA ASP A 23 -6.43 6.94 2.55
C ASP A 23 -5.21 6.10 2.18
N HIS A 24 -4.39 5.75 3.17
CA HIS A 24 -3.15 5.05 2.88
C HIS A 24 -2.71 4.08 3.97
N VAL A 25 -1.88 3.13 3.55
CA VAL A 25 -1.28 2.14 4.42
C VAL A 25 0.20 2.00 4.10
N ASP A 26 1.03 1.98 5.15
CA ASP A 26 2.46 1.79 5.01
C ASP A 26 2.81 0.32 5.25
N ILE A 27 3.68 -0.25 4.42
CA ILE A 27 4.05 -1.66 4.48
C ILE A 27 5.57 -1.79 4.45
N ASP A 28 6.11 -2.56 5.38
CA ASP A 28 7.51 -2.97 5.47
C ASP A 28 7.63 -4.44 5.91
N GLU A 29 8.84 -4.87 6.26
CA GLU A 29 9.10 -6.25 6.69
C GLU A 29 8.46 -6.62 8.04
N ARG A 30 8.12 -5.62 8.87
CA ARG A 30 7.53 -5.82 10.20
C ARG A 30 6.01 -5.95 10.11
N GLY A 31 5.42 -5.38 9.07
CA GLY A 31 4.01 -5.56 8.76
C GLY A 31 3.37 -4.33 8.14
N VAL A 32 2.17 -4.04 8.62
CA VAL A 32 1.25 -3.06 8.05
C VAL A 32 0.99 -1.97 9.09
N HIS A 33 1.13 -0.72 8.70
CA HIS A 33 1.00 0.44 9.58
C HIS A 33 -0.06 1.39 9.02
N LEU A 34 -1.02 1.75 9.87
CA LEU A 34 -2.14 2.61 9.50
C LEU A 34 -2.06 3.93 10.29
N PRO A 35 -2.41 5.06 9.66
CA PRO A 35 -2.71 6.30 10.38
C PRO A 35 -3.71 6.10 11.52
N PRO A 36 -3.58 6.83 12.64
CA PRO A 36 -4.51 6.75 13.75
C PRO A 36 -5.96 7.00 13.31
N GLY A 37 -6.87 6.10 13.72
CA GLY A 37 -8.29 6.20 13.42
C GLY A 37 -8.69 5.84 11.98
N GLN A 38 -7.73 5.50 11.11
CA GLN A 38 -8.01 5.09 9.74
C GLN A 38 -8.09 3.56 9.64
N SER A 39 -9.15 3.05 9.00
CA SER A 39 -9.23 1.66 8.58
C SER A 39 -8.76 1.50 7.14
N PHE A 40 -8.34 0.30 6.77
CA PHE A 40 -8.03 -0.03 5.37
C PHE A 40 -8.51 -1.43 5.06
N CYS A 41 -9.01 -1.63 3.84
CA CYS A 41 -9.57 -2.91 3.43
C CYS A 41 -8.51 -4.01 3.43
N TYR A 42 -8.81 -5.13 4.11
CA TYR A 42 -7.94 -6.28 4.17
C TYR A 42 -7.62 -6.86 2.79
N PHE A 43 -8.60 -6.92 1.89
CA PHE A 43 -8.40 -7.43 0.53
C PHE A 43 -7.56 -6.48 -0.34
N ALA A 44 -7.68 -5.17 -0.12
CA ALA A 44 -6.83 -4.19 -0.78
C ALA A 44 -5.36 -4.34 -0.33
N ILE A 45 -5.11 -4.54 0.98
CA ILE A 45 -3.77 -4.86 1.50
C ILE A 45 -3.24 -6.16 0.88
N ALA A 46 -4.05 -7.21 0.82
CA ALA A 46 -3.64 -8.49 0.24
C ALA A 46 -3.29 -8.37 -1.25
N ALA A 47 -4.02 -7.55 -2.01
CA ALA A 47 -3.69 -7.28 -3.42
C ALA A 47 -2.33 -6.61 -3.59
N VAL A 48 -2.01 -5.62 -2.74
CA VAL A 48 -0.71 -4.94 -2.74
C VAL A 48 0.41 -5.90 -2.33
N ALA A 49 0.19 -6.72 -1.29
CA ALA A 49 1.14 -7.74 -0.86
C ALA A 49 1.40 -8.81 -1.95
N GLY A 50 0.36 -9.16 -2.72
CA GLY A 50 0.46 -10.01 -3.90
C GLY A 50 1.32 -9.38 -4.99
N ALA A 51 1.08 -8.09 -5.30
CA ALA A 51 1.88 -7.35 -6.27
C ALA A 51 3.35 -7.21 -5.85
N MET A 52 3.60 -7.01 -4.55
CA MET A 52 4.96 -7.04 -3.97
C MET A 52 5.61 -8.42 -4.13
N SER A 53 4.88 -9.50 -3.90
CA SER A 53 5.43 -10.85 -4.00
C SER A 53 5.66 -11.28 -5.46
N GLY A 54 4.87 -10.73 -6.40
CA GLY A 54 4.96 -10.99 -7.84
C GLY A 54 6.00 -10.16 -8.60
N ARG A 55 6.82 -9.37 -7.90
CA ARG A 55 7.91 -8.59 -8.52
C ARG A 55 8.93 -9.49 -9.23
N PRO A 56 9.61 -8.99 -10.28
CA PRO A 56 10.77 -9.65 -10.87
C PRO A 56 11.79 -10.10 -9.82
N ALA A 57 12.28 -11.33 -9.97
CA ALA A 57 13.29 -11.88 -9.06
C ALA A 57 14.54 -11.00 -9.02
N GLY A 58 15.00 -10.66 -7.82
CA GLY A 58 16.17 -9.79 -7.60
C GLY A 58 15.89 -8.29 -7.66
N GLU A 59 14.66 -7.87 -8.00
CA GLU A 59 14.26 -6.46 -7.89
C GLU A 59 13.99 -6.09 -6.43
N SER A 60 14.59 -4.99 -5.96
CA SER A 60 14.34 -4.51 -4.60
C SER A 60 12.94 -3.87 -4.49
N LEU A 61 12.31 -4.01 -3.33
CA LEU A 61 11.01 -3.39 -3.03
C LEU A 61 11.01 -1.88 -3.31
N HIS A 62 12.08 -1.18 -2.92
CA HIS A 62 12.23 0.26 -3.18
C HIS A 62 12.27 0.58 -4.68
N ARG A 63 13.05 -0.18 -5.48
CA ARG A 63 13.17 0.05 -6.93
C ARG A 63 11.84 -0.20 -7.64
N TRP A 64 11.18 -1.30 -7.29
CA TRP A 64 9.86 -1.61 -7.84
C TRP A 64 8.84 -0.51 -7.51
N ALA A 65 8.79 -0.07 -6.26
CA ALA A 65 7.87 0.98 -5.82
C ALA A 65 8.17 2.34 -6.46
N ALA A 66 9.43 2.62 -6.80
CA ALA A 66 9.82 3.86 -7.49
C ALA A 66 9.21 4.00 -8.89
N GLY A 67 8.73 2.91 -9.50
CA GLY A 67 7.92 2.95 -10.72
C GLY A 67 6.48 3.41 -10.50
N GLU A 68 6.11 3.71 -9.26
CA GLU A 68 4.76 4.07 -8.81
C GLU A 68 3.64 3.16 -9.35
N PRO A 69 3.75 1.82 -9.19
CA PRO A 69 2.79 0.91 -9.81
C PRO A 69 1.38 1.13 -9.26
N LEU A 70 0.41 0.98 -10.15
CA LEU A 70 -1.01 0.98 -9.82
C LEU A 70 -1.47 -0.45 -9.56
N VAL A 71 -2.18 -0.65 -8.45
CA VAL A 71 -2.71 -1.94 -8.01
C VAL A 71 -4.21 -1.81 -7.81
N ALA A 72 -4.98 -2.69 -8.42
CA ALA A 72 -6.43 -2.71 -8.26
C ALA A 72 -6.86 -3.58 -7.07
N CYS A 73 -7.93 -3.17 -6.38
CA CYS A 73 -8.67 -4.01 -5.45
C CYS A 73 -9.31 -5.18 -6.20
N PRO A 74 -9.43 -6.38 -5.60
CA PRO A 74 -10.09 -7.51 -6.24
C PRO A 74 -11.61 -7.37 -6.37
N ASP A 75 -12.25 -6.34 -5.79
CA ASP A 75 -13.70 -6.10 -5.85
C ASP A 75 -14.05 -5.16 -7.04
N PRO A 76 -14.57 -5.67 -8.18
CA PRO A 76 -14.71 -4.87 -9.40
C PRO A 76 -15.68 -3.67 -9.28
N PRO A 77 -16.84 -3.77 -8.59
CA PRO A 77 -17.72 -2.63 -8.39
C PRO A 77 -17.11 -1.42 -7.66
N GLU A 78 -16.19 -1.65 -6.70
CA GLU A 78 -15.50 -0.55 -6.00
C GLU A 78 -14.57 0.23 -6.95
N ASP A 79 -14.10 -0.40 -8.03
CA ASP A 79 -13.14 0.14 -9.00
C ASP A 79 -11.94 0.83 -8.32
N LEU A 80 -11.51 0.27 -7.19
CA LEU A 80 -10.50 0.89 -6.35
C LEU A 80 -9.11 0.66 -6.92
N ILE A 81 -8.45 1.76 -7.25
CA ILE A 81 -7.07 1.82 -7.71
C ILE A 81 -6.20 2.42 -6.62
N MET A 82 -5.12 1.73 -6.29
CA MET A 82 -4.13 2.17 -5.34
C MET A 82 -2.81 2.44 -6.04
N ARG A 83 -2.10 3.48 -5.59
CA ARG A 83 -0.75 3.77 -6.04
C ARG A 83 0.24 3.43 -4.93
N VAL A 84 1.27 2.67 -5.30
CA VAL A 84 2.36 2.32 -4.39
C VAL A 84 3.52 3.27 -4.63
N ARG A 85 4.12 3.81 -3.56
CA ARG A 85 5.32 4.66 -3.62
C ARG A 85 6.36 4.19 -2.61
N PRO A 86 7.66 4.37 -2.88
CA PRO A 86 8.68 4.17 -1.85
C PRO A 86 8.51 5.24 -0.79
N LEU A 87 8.66 4.86 0.48
CA LEU A 87 8.89 5.83 1.54
C LEU A 87 10.40 6.02 1.72
N PRO A 88 10.84 7.20 2.18
CA PRO A 88 12.22 7.37 2.60
C PRO A 88 12.57 6.30 3.62
N GLU A 89 13.81 5.81 3.57
CA GLU A 89 14.33 4.89 4.57
C GLU A 89 14.31 5.62 5.92
N GLY A 90 13.32 5.30 6.75
CA GLY A 90 13.16 5.91 8.07
C GLY A 90 14.09 5.25 9.09
N GLU A 91 14.70 6.05 9.96
CA GLU A 91 15.03 5.60 11.31
C GLU A 91 13.70 5.28 12.01
N ASP A 92 13.65 4.14 12.70
CA ASP A 92 12.47 3.67 13.44
C ASP A 92 11.92 4.78 14.33
N ASP A 93 10.81 5.42 13.93
CA ASP A 93 10.11 6.39 14.77
C ASP A 93 9.33 5.60 15.83
N HIS A 94 10.05 5.22 16.88
CA HIS A 94 9.53 4.55 18.05
C HIS A 94 9.27 5.60 19.14
N ASP A 95 8.15 6.33 19.05
CA ASP A 95 7.45 6.86 20.24
C ASP A 95 6.10 7.51 19.89
N THR A 96 4.99 6.92 20.35
CA THR A 96 3.97 7.53 21.24
C THR A 96 2.78 6.59 21.38
#